data_AF-A0A3R9XMD4-F1
#
_entry.id   AF-A0A3R9XMD4-F1
#
_cell.length_a   1.000
_cell.length_b   1.000
_cell.length_c   1.000
_cell.angle_alpha   90.00
_cell.angle_beta   90.00
_cell.angle_gamma   90.00
#
_symmetry.space_group_name_H-M   'P 1'
#
loop_
_entity.id
_entity.type
_entity.pdbx_description
1 polymer ?
#
loop_
_entity_poly.entity_id
_entity_poly.type
_entity_poly.pdbx_seq_one_letter_code
_entity_poly.pdbx_strand_id
1 'polypeptide(L)'
;MILYSDNLNLLNQEIKIVSEQIDNLGIKSIREDFNLQSVFYFNLPGNTYYSNRSFYLPTCFSASFTNIHSKDMGNYNGSIWGEPVTILKTLRGRYYNFNFHYKNSGHTIIVGPKGTGKTTLTHFLLSQSLKFDIKIIYIDLEGRSGKFLEAINGTAIKLEKEKESPIKIDLLDLANYDGKIEWFADLLLKICAHNDDYRSNNKEYVEKFTNLAKELINIDNYEEKIKKIDEFISSSNDLTIKTN
;
A
#
# COMPACT_ATOMS: atom_id res chain seq x y z
N MET A 1 8.02 36.97 5.05
CA MET A 1 6.86 37.67 5.65
C MET A 1 6.72 39.00 4.94
N ILE A 2 5.54 39.29 4.39
CA ILE A 2 5.23 40.57 3.74
C ILE A 2 4.22 41.27 4.63
N LEU A 3 4.45 42.54 4.93
CA LEU A 3 3.47 43.43 5.56
C LEU A 3 2.96 44.37 4.46
N TYR A 4 1.64 44.44 4.33
CA TYR A 4 0.97 45.27 3.35
C TYR A 4 -0.16 46.01 4.05
N SER A 5 -0.26 47.31 3.79
CA SER A 5 -1.31 48.15 4.33
C SER A 5 -1.61 49.28 3.33
N ASP A 6 -2.88 49.64 3.23
CA ASP A 6 -3.36 50.69 2.32
C ASP A 6 -2.99 52.11 2.79
N ASN A 7 -2.44 52.26 4.01
CA ASN A 7 -2.05 53.54 4.58
C ASN A 7 -0.63 53.50 5.18
N LEU A 8 0.22 54.45 4.81
CA LEU A 8 1.60 54.57 5.30
C LEU A 8 1.72 54.66 6.82
N ASN A 9 0.80 55.36 7.50
CA ASN A 9 0.83 55.48 8.95
C ASN A 9 0.50 54.14 9.62
N LEU A 10 -0.46 53.39 9.05
CA LEU A 10 -0.86 52.09 9.55
C LEU A 10 0.25 51.06 9.31
N LEU A 11 0.87 51.08 8.12
CA LEU A 11 2.03 50.24 7.81
C LEU A 11 3.18 50.46 8.81
N ASN A 12 3.50 51.71 9.14
CA ASN A 12 4.57 52.00 10.10
C ASN A 12 4.22 51.50 11.52
N GLN A 13 2.96 51.53 11.91
CA GLN A 13 2.52 50.95 13.19
C GLN A 13 2.66 49.43 13.20
N GLU A 14 2.23 48.75 12.14
CA GLU A 14 2.35 47.29 12.00
C GLU A 14 3.81 46.84 11.97
N ILE A 15 4.67 47.54 11.22
CA ILE A 15 6.12 47.29 11.21
C ILE A 15 6.68 47.40 12.63
N LYS A 16 6.28 48.43 13.39
CA LYS A 16 6.77 48.62 14.76
C LYS A 16 6.37 47.47 15.68
N ILE A 17 5.11 47.05 15.64
CA ILE A 17 4.59 45.92 16.43
C ILE A 17 5.39 44.66 16.11
N VAL A 18 5.58 44.37 14.81
CA VAL A 18 6.30 43.18 14.38
C VAL A 18 7.77 43.23 14.79
N SER A 19 8.43 44.38 14.63
CA SER A 19 9.80 44.59 15.11
C SER A 19 9.92 44.36 16.61
N GLU A 20 9.00 44.89 17.42
CA GLU A 20 8.98 44.68 18.87
C GLU A 20 8.82 43.19 19.23
N GLN A 21 7.97 42.45 18.52
CA GLN A 21 7.83 41.00 18.74
C GLN A 21 9.10 40.23 18.37
N ILE A 22 9.77 40.60 17.27
CA ILE A 22 11.02 39.96 16.84
C ILE A 22 12.15 40.27 17.85
N ASP A 23 12.22 41.52 18.33
CA ASP A 23 13.19 41.94 19.34
C ASP A 23 12.94 41.21 20.69
N ASN A 24 11.68 40.99 21.09
CA ASN A 24 11.32 40.20 22.27
C ASN A 24 11.76 38.74 22.18
N LEU A 25 11.89 38.19 20.97
CA LEU A 25 12.45 36.86 20.72
C LEU A 25 13.99 36.86 20.73
N GLY A 26 14.62 37.98 21.07
CA GLY A 26 16.08 38.15 21.11
C GLY A 26 16.72 38.37 19.74
N ILE A 27 15.92 38.59 18.69
CA ILE A 27 16.42 38.84 17.33
C ILE A 27 16.38 40.34 17.08
N LYS A 28 17.52 40.98 16.87
CA LYS A 28 17.57 42.42 16.58
C LYS A 28 17.10 42.70 15.16
N SER A 29 16.00 43.41 15.00
CA SER A 29 15.51 43.84 13.68
C SER A 29 16.16 45.15 13.23
N ILE A 30 16.42 45.28 11.91
CA ILE A 30 16.98 46.50 11.28
C ILE A 30 16.15 46.80 10.04
N ARG A 31 15.74 48.06 9.87
CA ARG A 31 15.05 48.54 8.66
C ARG A 31 16.07 48.80 7.56
N GLU A 32 15.79 48.30 6.36
CA GLU A 32 16.64 48.44 5.19
C GLU A 32 15.81 48.81 3.97
N ASP A 33 16.29 49.79 3.21
CA ASP A 33 15.60 50.29 2.01
C ASP A 33 16.30 49.88 0.70
N PHE A 34 17.60 49.56 0.74
CA PHE A 34 18.42 49.30 -0.47
C PHE A 34 18.01 48.06 -1.26
N ASN A 35 17.61 46.98 -0.57
CA ASN A 35 17.25 45.71 -1.21
C ASN A 35 15.72 45.49 -1.29
N LEU A 36 14.92 46.54 -1.05
CA LEU A 36 13.47 46.41 -0.91
C LEU A 36 12.81 45.81 -2.16
N GLN A 37 13.23 46.25 -3.36
CA GLN A 37 12.71 45.77 -4.63
C GLN A 37 13.02 44.28 -4.85
N SER A 38 14.27 43.87 -4.64
CA SER A 38 14.70 42.47 -4.78
C SER A 38 13.97 41.55 -3.81
N VAL A 39 13.79 41.98 -2.55
CA VAL A 39 13.05 41.22 -1.52
C VAL A 39 11.58 41.10 -1.92
N PHE A 40 10.96 42.16 -2.43
CA PHE A 40 9.57 42.10 -2.90
C PHE A 40 9.41 41.05 -4.01
N TYR A 41 10.24 41.10 -5.06
CA TYR A 41 10.14 40.15 -6.17
C TYR A 41 10.52 38.72 -5.79
N PHE A 42 11.45 38.53 -4.86
CA PHE A 42 11.84 37.22 -4.33
C PHE A 42 10.68 36.47 -3.66
N ASN A 43 9.73 37.19 -3.05
CA ASN A 43 8.58 36.55 -2.41
C ASN A 43 7.55 35.98 -3.41
N LEU A 44 7.68 36.27 -4.71
CA LEU A 44 6.81 35.70 -5.74
C LEU A 44 7.26 34.27 -6.11
N PRO A 45 6.32 33.33 -6.37
CA PRO A 45 6.67 31.98 -6.78
C PRO A 45 7.57 31.96 -8.02
N GLY A 46 8.64 31.16 -7.98
CA GLY A 46 9.59 30.99 -9.10
C GLY A 46 10.67 32.07 -9.22
N ASN A 47 10.67 33.10 -8.36
CA ASN A 47 11.57 34.25 -8.45
C ASN A 47 12.78 34.18 -7.48
N THR A 48 13.28 32.98 -7.22
CA THR A 48 14.37 32.75 -6.24
C THR A 48 15.69 33.42 -6.62
N TYR A 49 15.86 33.80 -7.88
CA TYR A 49 17.05 34.48 -8.42
C TYR A 49 17.20 35.94 -7.93
N TYR A 50 16.14 36.59 -7.41
CA TYR A 50 16.24 37.93 -6.81
C TYR A 50 16.75 37.93 -5.35
N SER A 51 17.22 36.79 -4.84
CA SER A 51 17.79 36.70 -3.49
C SER A 51 19.16 37.38 -3.41
N ASN A 52 19.18 38.65 -2.98
CA ASN A 52 20.42 39.43 -2.81
C ASN A 52 21.23 39.05 -1.56
N ARG A 53 20.67 38.23 -0.66
CA ARG A 53 21.35 37.74 0.54
C ARG A 53 21.29 36.22 0.61
N SER A 54 22.21 35.58 -0.10
CA SER A 54 22.53 34.18 0.14
C SER A 54 23.57 34.13 1.24
N PHE A 55 23.21 33.60 2.41
CA PHE A 55 24.17 33.31 3.48
C PHE A 55 24.20 31.81 3.71
N TYR A 56 25.40 31.27 3.94
CA TYR A 56 25.55 29.89 4.38
C TYR A 56 25.09 29.78 5.83
N LEU A 57 23.90 29.22 6.04
CA LEU A 57 23.42 28.89 7.37
C LEU A 57 23.93 27.48 7.73
N PRO A 58 24.71 27.30 8.80
CA PRO A 58 25.07 25.96 9.26
C PRO A 58 23.80 25.15 9.53
N THR A 59 23.79 23.88 9.12
CA THR A 59 22.62 23.00 9.18
C THR A 59 22.00 22.91 10.59
N CYS A 60 22.81 23.08 11.64
CA CYS A 60 22.35 23.12 13.04
C CYS A 60 21.40 24.29 13.35
N PHE A 61 21.55 25.44 12.69
CA PHE A 61 20.64 26.59 12.86
C PHE A 61 19.44 26.52 11.91
N SER A 62 19.52 25.76 10.82
CA SER A 62 18.39 25.55 9.91
C SER A 62 17.19 24.96 10.64
N ALA A 63 17.41 23.99 11.54
CA ALA A 63 16.34 23.29 12.26
C ALA A 63 15.39 24.24 13.04
N SER A 64 15.90 25.38 13.52
CA SER A 64 15.11 26.36 14.28
C SER A 64 14.28 27.30 13.40
N PHE A 65 14.67 27.51 12.13
CA PHE A 65 13.96 28.37 11.18
C PHE A 65 13.13 27.60 10.16
N THR A 66 13.46 26.33 9.95
CA THR A 66 12.68 25.45 9.11
C THR A 66 11.56 24.82 9.93
N ASN A 67 10.33 25.21 9.63
CA ASN A 67 9.12 24.50 10.05
C ASN A 67 9.03 23.11 9.34
N ILE A 68 10.10 22.32 9.32
CA ILE A 68 10.13 20.94 8.78
C ILE A 68 9.73 19.98 9.91
N HIS A 69 8.60 20.28 10.55
CA HIS A 69 7.91 19.34 11.41
C HIS A 69 6.67 18.83 10.67
N SER A 70 6.91 18.17 9.55
CA SER A 70 5.87 17.53 8.75
C SER A 70 6.25 16.07 8.48
N LYS A 71 6.39 15.30 9.57
CA LYS A 71 6.66 13.86 9.50
C LYS A 71 5.51 13.05 8.90
N ASP A 72 4.32 13.66 8.80
CA ASP A 72 3.06 12.99 8.44
C ASP A 72 2.56 13.32 7.03
N MET A 73 3.45 13.62 6.07
CA MET A 73 3.05 13.93 4.68
C MET A 73 2.86 12.67 3.81
N GLY A 74 3.08 11.48 4.37
CA GLY A 74 3.11 10.23 3.62
C GLY A 74 4.35 10.14 2.73
N ASN A 75 4.31 9.29 1.71
CA ASN A 75 5.44 9.05 0.83
C ASN A 75 5.32 9.87 -0.46
N TYR A 76 5.80 11.12 -0.42
CA TYR A 76 5.74 12.04 -1.56
C TYR A 76 6.55 11.54 -2.79
N ASN A 77 7.72 10.95 -2.54
CA ASN A 77 8.59 10.44 -3.61
C ASN A 77 8.04 9.16 -4.27
N GLY A 78 6.90 8.66 -3.80
CA GLY A 78 6.26 7.48 -4.37
C GLY A 78 6.81 6.16 -3.82
N SER A 79 6.22 5.05 -4.28
CA SER A 79 6.64 3.69 -3.95
C SER A 79 7.20 2.96 -5.17
N ILE A 80 7.29 1.63 -5.10
CA ILE A 80 7.63 0.77 -6.25
C ILE A 80 6.65 0.99 -7.42
N TRP A 81 5.41 1.41 -7.14
CA TRP A 81 4.44 1.77 -8.18
C TRP A 81 4.67 3.17 -8.78
N GLY A 82 5.67 3.91 -8.31
CA GLY A 82 5.88 5.31 -8.65
C GLY A 82 5.03 6.21 -7.75
N GLU A 83 4.33 7.18 -8.34
CA GLU A 83 3.60 8.23 -7.61
C GLU A 83 2.65 7.71 -6.51
N PRO A 84 2.28 8.54 -5.51
CA PRO A 84 1.28 8.18 -4.50
C PRO A 84 -0.02 7.70 -5.16
N VAL A 85 -0.65 6.66 -4.59
CA VAL A 85 -1.94 6.14 -5.08
C VAL A 85 -2.97 7.26 -5.06
N THR A 86 -3.07 7.97 -3.93
CA THR A 86 -3.99 9.11 -3.79
C THR A 86 -3.56 10.03 -2.65
N ILE A 87 -4.25 11.16 -2.51
CA ILE A 87 -4.03 12.12 -1.43
C ILE A 87 -5.21 12.05 -0.47
N LEU A 88 -4.92 11.79 0.80
CA LEU A 88 -5.91 11.78 1.88
C LEU A 88 -5.75 13.00 2.79
N LYS A 89 -6.81 13.34 3.53
CA LYS A 89 -6.76 14.41 4.52
C LYS A 89 -6.44 13.84 5.90
N THR A 90 -5.41 14.38 6.54
CA THR A 90 -5.07 14.08 7.94
C THR A 90 -6.06 14.75 8.90
N LEU A 91 -6.10 14.29 10.15
CA LEU A 91 -6.90 14.92 11.22
C LEU A 91 -6.57 16.40 11.43
N ARG A 92 -5.35 16.82 11.10
CA ARG A 92 -4.89 18.21 11.20
C ARG A 92 -5.19 19.05 9.95
N GLY A 93 -5.99 18.53 9.03
CA GLY A 93 -6.40 19.21 7.80
C GLY A 93 -5.32 19.28 6.72
N ARG A 94 -4.20 18.58 6.88
CA ARG A 94 -3.09 18.52 5.91
C ARG A 94 -3.28 17.37 4.92
N TYR A 95 -2.62 17.46 3.78
CA TYR A 95 -2.58 16.36 2.80
C TYR A 95 -1.64 15.24 3.26
N TYR A 96 -1.99 14.01 2.90
CA TYR A 96 -1.23 12.78 3.15
C TYR A 96 -1.12 11.99 1.85
N ASN A 97 0.10 11.81 1.36
CA ASN A 97 0.39 11.04 0.15
C ASN A 97 0.31 9.54 0.47
N PHE A 98 -0.83 8.93 0.18
CA PHE A 98 -1.11 7.53 0.48
C PHE A 98 -0.53 6.61 -0.60
N ASN A 99 0.08 5.50 -0.16
CA ASN A 99 0.48 4.39 -0.99
C ASN A 99 0.34 3.10 -0.18
N PHE A 100 0.04 1.97 -0.82
CA PHE A 100 -0.03 0.67 -0.12
C PHE A 100 1.34 0.18 0.35
N HIS A 101 2.39 0.56 -0.38
CA HIS A 101 3.72 0.03 -0.16
C HIS A 101 4.48 0.81 0.91
N TYR A 102 4.93 0.09 1.92
CA TYR A 102 6.04 0.51 2.75
C TYR A 102 7.29 -0.27 2.33
N LYS A 103 8.24 0.43 1.70
CA LYS A 103 9.38 -0.19 0.99
C LYS A 103 8.86 -1.20 -0.05
N ASN A 104 9.09 -2.48 0.16
CA ASN A 104 8.72 -3.56 -0.75
C ASN A 104 7.46 -4.33 -0.33
N SER A 105 6.83 -3.99 0.80
CA SER A 105 5.64 -4.67 1.29
C SER A 105 4.40 -3.83 1.05
N GLY A 106 3.43 -4.37 0.30
CA GLY A 106 2.17 -3.71 -0.08
C GLY A 106 0.94 -4.17 0.72
N HIS A 107 1.11 -4.94 1.79
CA HIS A 107 -0.02 -5.48 2.54
C HIS A 107 -0.78 -4.38 3.28
N THR A 108 -2.09 -4.35 3.11
CA THR A 108 -2.98 -3.35 3.72
C THR A 108 -4.20 -4.02 4.32
N ILE A 109 -4.57 -3.61 5.54
CA ILE A 109 -5.74 -4.11 6.26
C ILE A 109 -6.68 -2.94 6.53
N ILE A 110 -7.95 -3.09 6.15
CA ILE A 110 -9.02 -2.11 6.40
C ILE A 110 -9.99 -2.71 7.42
N VAL A 111 -10.02 -2.14 8.63
CA VAL A 111 -10.84 -2.60 9.75
C VAL A 111 -11.87 -1.55 10.14
N GLY A 112 -13.03 -2.00 10.62
CA GLY A 112 -14.10 -1.13 11.11
C GLY A 112 -15.41 -1.92 11.33
N PRO A 113 -16.40 -1.35 12.00
CA PRO A 113 -17.75 -1.93 12.12
C PRO A 113 -18.51 -2.03 10.79
N LYS A 114 -19.62 -2.78 10.76
CA LYS A 114 -20.51 -2.82 9.58
C LYS A 114 -21.11 -1.43 9.34
N GLY A 115 -21.15 -0.99 8.08
CA GLY A 115 -21.71 0.31 7.70
C GLY A 115 -20.77 1.50 7.76
N THR A 116 -19.51 1.36 8.18
CA THR A 116 -18.55 2.49 8.26
C THR A 116 -17.81 2.81 6.96
N GLY A 117 -18.30 2.30 5.83
CA GLY A 117 -17.72 2.61 4.51
C GLY A 117 -16.44 1.83 4.16
N LYS A 118 -16.15 0.68 4.82
CA LYS A 118 -14.98 -0.15 4.49
C LYS A 118 -14.91 -0.50 3.00
N THR A 119 -15.99 -1.05 2.45
CA THR A 119 -16.09 -1.43 1.04
C THR A 119 -15.93 -0.21 0.12
N THR A 120 -16.55 0.91 0.47
CA THR A 120 -16.43 2.17 -0.27
C THR A 120 -15.00 2.69 -0.29
N LEU A 121 -14.30 2.65 0.85
CA LEU A 121 -12.90 3.03 0.94
C LEU A 121 -12.03 2.09 0.10
N THR A 122 -12.25 0.77 0.18
CA THR A 122 -11.54 -0.21 -0.66
C THR A 122 -11.75 0.08 -2.14
N HIS A 123 -13.00 0.27 -2.58
CA HIS A 123 -13.31 0.61 -3.98
C HIS A 123 -12.65 1.91 -4.42
N PHE A 124 -12.68 2.94 -3.59
CA PHE A 124 -11.99 4.20 -3.87
C PHE A 124 -10.49 3.99 -4.06
N LEU A 125 -9.82 3.30 -3.14
CA LEU A 125 -8.38 3.05 -3.23
C LEU A 125 -8.02 2.19 -4.46
N LEU A 126 -8.82 1.17 -4.78
CA LEU A 126 -8.63 0.35 -5.98
C LEU A 126 -8.80 1.17 -7.26
N SER A 127 -9.83 2.02 -7.34
CA SER A 127 -10.02 2.93 -8.48
C SER A 127 -8.85 3.89 -8.67
N GLN A 128 -8.33 4.46 -7.58
CA GLN A 128 -7.15 5.32 -7.63
C GLN A 128 -5.89 4.58 -8.10
N SER A 129 -5.87 3.26 -7.95
CA SER A 129 -4.75 2.41 -8.34
C SER A 129 -4.76 2.05 -9.83
N LEU A 130 -5.88 2.24 -10.53
CA LEU A 130 -6.00 1.93 -11.96
C LEU A 130 -5.13 2.81 -12.86
N LYS A 131 -4.56 3.90 -12.32
CA LYS A 131 -3.56 4.70 -13.03
C LYS A 131 -2.21 4.00 -13.17
N PHE A 132 -2.00 2.89 -12.47
CA PHE A 132 -0.79 2.06 -12.56
C PHE A 132 -1.07 0.79 -13.36
N ASP A 133 -0.01 0.18 -13.91
CA ASP A 133 -0.09 -1.12 -14.58
C ASP A 133 -0.16 -2.26 -13.55
N ILE A 134 -1.35 -2.50 -13.01
CA ILE A 134 -1.61 -3.51 -11.98
C ILE A 134 -2.71 -4.48 -12.40
N LYS A 135 -2.67 -5.69 -11.85
CA LYS A 135 -3.73 -6.69 -11.97
C LYS A 135 -4.49 -6.78 -10.64
N ILE A 136 -5.82 -6.69 -10.69
CA ILE A 136 -6.68 -6.74 -9.52
C ILE A 136 -7.46 -8.07 -9.53
N ILE A 137 -7.24 -8.88 -8.49
CA ILE A 137 -8.11 -10.02 -8.17
C ILE A 137 -8.93 -9.61 -6.95
N TYR A 138 -10.26 -9.62 -7.09
CA TYR A 138 -11.17 -9.19 -6.03
C TYR A 138 -12.11 -10.32 -5.62
N ILE A 139 -11.96 -10.79 -4.38
CA ILE A 139 -12.78 -11.86 -3.80
C ILE A 139 -13.84 -11.22 -2.91
N ASP A 140 -15.11 -11.30 -3.32
CA ASP A 140 -16.24 -10.73 -2.59
C ASP A 140 -17.10 -11.83 -1.96
N LEU A 141 -17.07 -11.93 -0.63
CA LEU A 141 -17.93 -12.87 0.10
C LEU A 141 -19.40 -12.43 0.16
N GLU A 142 -19.68 -11.13 0.05
CA GLU A 142 -21.05 -10.60 0.10
C GLU A 142 -21.66 -10.41 -1.30
N GLY A 143 -20.85 -10.49 -2.36
CA GLY A 143 -21.27 -10.33 -3.76
C GLY A 143 -21.83 -8.94 -4.11
N ARG A 144 -21.47 -7.90 -3.35
CA ARG A 144 -22.01 -6.53 -3.52
C ARG A 144 -21.19 -5.66 -4.46
N SER A 145 -20.00 -6.11 -4.84
CA SER A 145 -19.03 -5.31 -5.61
C SER A 145 -19.12 -5.53 -7.13
N GLY A 146 -20.08 -6.31 -7.62
CA GLY A 146 -20.22 -6.62 -9.06
C GLY A 146 -20.27 -5.37 -9.95
N LYS A 147 -21.13 -4.41 -9.60
CA LYS A 147 -21.24 -3.12 -10.32
C LYS A 147 -19.95 -2.31 -10.31
N PHE A 148 -19.19 -2.37 -9.21
CA PHE A 148 -17.90 -1.71 -9.12
C PHE A 148 -16.89 -2.34 -10.09
N LEU A 149 -16.84 -3.68 -10.15
CA LEU A 149 -15.97 -4.40 -11.07
C LEU A 149 -16.30 -4.08 -12.53
N GLU A 150 -17.59 -4.05 -12.88
CA GLU A 150 -18.05 -3.63 -14.21
C GLU A 150 -17.61 -2.20 -14.54
N ALA A 151 -17.74 -1.27 -13.58
CA ALA A 151 -17.37 0.13 -13.76
C ALA A 151 -15.87 0.36 -14.00
N ILE A 152 -15.01 -0.55 -13.54
CA ILE A 152 -13.56 -0.51 -13.79
C ILE A 152 -13.14 -1.38 -14.98
N ASN A 153 -14.09 -1.77 -15.85
CA ASN A 153 -13.91 -2.69 -16.98
C ASN A 153 -13.38 -4.09 -16.58
N GLY A 154 -13.65 -4.50 -15.35
CA GLY A 154 -13.36 -5.84 -14.85
C GLY A 154 -14.46 -6.84 -15.19
N THR A 155 -14.13 -8.13 -15.09
CA THR A 155 -15.11 -9.21 -15.23
C THR A 155 -15.57 -9.68 -13.86
N ALA A 156 -16.86 -9.56 -13.58
CA ALA A 156 -17.47 -10.09 -12.35
C ALA A 156 -17.98 -11.51 -12.59
N ILE A 157 -17.47 -12.47 -11.82
CA ILE A 157 -17.91 -13.86 -11.85
C ILE A 157 -18.64 -14.17 -10.55
N LYS A 158 -19.93 -14.52 -10.65
CA LYS A 158 -20.72 -14.97 -9.50
C LYS A 158 -20.70 -16.49 -9.45
N LEU A 159 -20.21 -17.04 -8.33
CA LEU A 159 -20.19 -18.48 -8.09
C LEU A 159 -21.54 -18.92 -7.50
N GLU A 160 -22.12 -19.96 -8.07
CA GLU A 160 -23.36 -20.60 -7.59
C GLU A 160 -23.04 -22.03 -7.17
N LYS A 161 -23.49 -22.45 -5.98
CA LYS A 161 -23.12 -23.77 -5.40
C LYS A 161 -23.54 -24.96 -6.27
N GLU A 162 -24.65 -24.83 -6.98
CA GLU A 162 -25.28 -25.92 -7.74
C GLU A 162 -24.88 -25.94 -9.22
N LYS A 163 -24.10 -24.97 -9.68
CA LYS A 163 -23.64 -24.89 -11.07
C LYS A 163 -22.14 -25.08 -11.15
N GLU A 164 -21.71 -25.64 -12.27
CA GLU A 164 -20.28 -25.71 -12.59
C GLU A 164 -19.68 -24.31 -12.59
N SER A 165 -18.55 -24.14 -11.90
CA SER A 165 -17.84 -22.87 -11.86
C SER A 165 -17.31 -22.52 -13.25
N PRO A 166 -17.53 -21.29 -13.75
CA PRO A 166 -16.91 -20.84 -14.99
C PRO A 166 -15.40 -20.65 -14.84
N ILE A 167 -14.89 -20.58 -13.60
CA ILE A 167 -13.46 -20.58 -13.29
C ILE A 167 -13.02 -22.04 -13.12
N LYS A 168 -12.18 -22.51 -14.05
CA LYS A 168 -11.55 -23.83 -14.02
C LYS A 168 -10.09 -23.67 -13.62
N ILE A 169 -9.71 -24.23 -12.47
CA ILE A 169 -8.32 -24.25 -11.97
C ILE A 169 -7.98 -25.71 -11.69
N ASP A 170 -6.99 -26.24 -12.38
CA ASP A 170 -6.44 -27.55 -12.07
C ASP A 170 -5.36 -27.43 -10.98
N LEU A 171 -5.76 -27.65 -9.73
CA LEU A 171 -4.83 -27.62 -8.59
C LEU A 171 -3.78 -28.75 -8.63
N LEU A 172 -3.95 -29.74 -9.50
CA LEU A 172 -3.05 -30.89 -9.63
C LEU A 172 -2.10 -30.78 -10.83
N ASP A 173 -2.03 -29.61 -11.46
CA ASP A 173 -1.05 -29.30 -12.50
C ASP A 173 0.19 -28.62 -11.91
N LEU A 174 1.36 -29.22 -12.15
CA LEU A 174 2.66 -28.70 -11.70
C LEU A 174 2.98 -27.31 -12.31
N ALA A 175 2.43 -27.01 -13.49
CA ALA A 175 2.61 -25.71 -14.14
C ALA A 175 2.10 -24.54 -13.27
N ASN A 176 1.10 -24.79 -12.41
CA ASN A 176 0.57 -23.79 -11.48
C ASN A 176 1.51 -23.46 -10.30
N TYR A 177 2.63 -24.18 -10.19
CA TYR A 177 3.62 -24.05 -9.11
C TYR A 177 5.01 -23.66 -9.62
N ASP A 178 5.12 -23.02 -10.78
CA ASP A 178 6.39 -22.70 -11.46
C ASP A 178 7.29 -23.93 -11.70
N GLY A 179 6.73 -25.14 -11.81
CA GLY A 179 7.53 -26.36 -11.90
C GLY A 179 8.11 -26.83 -10.56
N LYS A 180 7.82 -26.14 -9.45
CA LYS A 180 8.40 -26.44 -8.12
C LYS A 180 7.60 -27.54 -7.44
N ILE A 181 8.17 -28.76 -7.47
CA ILE A 181 7.58 -29.94 -6.82
C ILE A 181 7.37 -29.71 -5.33
N GLU A 182 8.25 -28.97 -4.67
CA GLU A 182 8.15 -28.65 -3.23
C GLU A 182 6.85 -27.92 -2.88
N TRP A 183 6.42 -26.98 -3.74
CA TRP A 183 5.18 -26.22 -3.54
C TRP A 183 3.96 -27.07 -3.82
N PHE A 184 4.03 -27.95 -4.83
CA PHE A 184 2.98 -28.91 -5.11
C PHE A 184 2.82 -29.94 -3.97
N ALA A 185 3.93 -30.44 -3.44
CA ALA A 185 3.94 -31.34 -2.29
C ALA A 185 3.37 -30.65 -1.02
N ASP A 186 3.67 -29.38 -0.79
CA ASP A 186 3.12 -28.60 0.32
C ASP A 186 1.60 -28.40 0.19
N LEU A 187 1.08 -28.23 -1.03
CA LEU A 187 -0.36 -28.23 -1.28
C LEU A 187 -0.97 -29.59 -0.90
N LEU A 188 -0.42 -30.70 -1.40
CA LEU A 188 -0.93 -32.04 -1.13
C LEU A 188 -0.92 -32.34 0.37
N LEU A 189 0.15 -31.93 1.08
CA LEU A 189 0.23 -32.02 2.53
C LEU A 189 -0.95 -31.30 3.21
N LYS A 190 -1.26 -30.06 2.79
CA LYS A 190 -2.34 -29.26 3.36
C LYS A 190 -3.74 -29.80 3.03
N ILE A 191 -3.92 -30.40 1.86
CA ILE A 191 -5.19 -30.99 1.44
C ILE A 191 -5.42 -32.32 2.15
N CYS A 192 -4.42 -33.20 2.20
CA CYS A 192 -4.58 -34.55 2.73
C CYS A 192 -4.45 -34.64 4.25
N ALA A 193 -3.88 -33.63 4.93
CA ALA A 193 -3.63 -33.69 6.37
C ALA A 193 -4.23 -32.50 7.12
N HIS A 194 -5.50 -32.62 7.51
CA HIS A 194 -6.33 -31.50 8.00
C HIS A 194 -6.04 -31.00 9.43
N ASN A 195 -5.23 -31.70 10.24
CA ASN A 195 -5.27 -31.60 11.72
C ASN A 195 -3.98 -31.18 12.46
N ASP A 196 -2.97 -30.53 11.86
CA ASP A 196 -1.77 -30.18 12.65
C ASP A 196 -0.93 -28.98 12.13
N ASP A 197 -0.55 -28.12 13.07
CA ASP A 197 0.17 -26.85 12.86
C ASP A 197 1.70 -26.98 12.60
N TYR A 198 2.28 -28.21 12.54
CA TYR A 198 3.74 -28.42 12.65
C TYR A 198 4.37 -29.36 11.60
N ARG A 199 4.17 -29.13 10.28
CA ARG A 199 4.56 -30.16 9.27
C ARG A 199 5.51 -29.77 8.14
N SER A 200 5.63 -28.50 7.76
CA SER A 200 6.57 -28.10 6.70
C SER A 200 8.05 -28.38 7.04
N ASN A 201 8.36 -28.62 8.33
CA ASN A 201 9.71 -28.95 8.80
C ASN A 201 9.90 -30.44 9.18
N ASN A 202 8.84 -31.27 9.11
CA ASN A 202 8.99 -32.70 9.39
C ASN A 202 9.45 -33.43 8.11
N LYS A 203 10.71 -33.88 8.13
CA LYS A 203 11.36 -34.53 6.97
C LYS A 203 10.57 -35.71 6.42
N GLU A 204 9.93 -36.50 7.28
CA GLU A 204 9.18 -37.69 6.86
C GLU A 204 7.94 -37.32 6.04
N TYR A 205 7.19 -36.30 6.47
CA TYR A 205 6.04 -35.80 5.71
C TYR A 205 6.46 -35.13 4.41
N VAL A 206 7.50 -34.31 4.44
CA VAL A 206 8.02 -33.64 3.25
C VAL A 206 8.43 -34.69 2.20
N GLU A 207 9.16 -35.74 2.60
CA GLU A 207 9.57 -36.82 1.69
C GLU A 207 8.37 -37.61 1.17
N LYS A 208 7.42 -37.97 2.05
CA LYS A 208 6.22 -38.73 1.69
C LYS A 208 5.37 -37.98 0.65
N PHE A 209 5.10 -36.70 0.86
CA PHE A 209 4.29 -35.89 -0.06
C PHE A 209 5.08 -35.46 -1.32
N THR A 210 6.40 -35.36 -1.25
CA THR A 210 7.25 -35.17 -2.44
C THR A 210 7.20 -36.40 -3.35
N ASN A 211 7.17 -37.61 -2.79
CA ASN A 211 7.02 -38.83 -3.58
C ASN A 211 5.62 -38.92 -4.21
N LEU A 212 4.57 -38.61 -3.46
CA LEU A 212 3.21 -38.53 -4.01
C LEU A 212 3.12 -37.50 -5.14
N ALA A 213 3.70 -36.31 -4.97
CA ALA A 213 3.75 -35.28 -6.00
C ALA A 213 4.41 -35.78 -7.30
N LYS A 214 5.55 -36.49 -7.19
CA LYS A 214 6.24 -37.10 -8.34
C LYS A 214 5.40 -38.15 -9.05
N GLU A 215 4.65 -38.97 -8.30
CA GLU A 215 3.74 -39.95 -8.89
C GLU A 215 2.61 -39.26 -9.67
N LEU A 216 2.00 -38.23 -9.09
CA LEU A 216 0.89 -37.49 -9.71
C LEU A 216 1.30 -36.72 -10.98
N ILE A 217 2.55 -36.26 -11.06
CA ILE A 217 3.08 -35.56 -12.25
C ILE A 217 3.11 -36.49 -13.47
N ASN A 218 3.29 -37.80 -13.29
CA ASN A 218 3.36 -38.76 -14.40
C ASN A 218 1.97 -39.19 -14.91
N ILE A 219 0.89 -38.69 -14.32
CA ILE A 219 -0.49 -39.02 -14.67
C ILE A 219 -1.06 -37.81 -15.42
N ASP A 220 -1.51 -38.00 -16.66
CA ASP A 220 -2.11 -36.89 -17.43
C ASP A 220 -3.60 -36.69 -17.10
N ASN A 221 -4.29 -37.75 -16.68
CA ASN A 221 -5.73 -37.71 -16.41
C ASN A 221 -6.04 -37.23 -14.98
N TYR A 222 -6.82 -36.14 -14.88
CA TYR A 222 -7.25 -35.57 -13.59
C TYR A 222 -8.02 -36.58 -12.70
N GLU A 223 -8.92 -37.39 -13.26
CA GLU A 223 -9.68 -38.37 -12.48
C GLU A 223 -8.79 -39.48 -11.92
N GLU A 224 -7.74 -39.86 -12.65
CA GLU A 224 -6.76 -40.84 -12.18
C GLU A 224 -5.88 -40.26 -11.07
N LYS A 225 -5.50 -38.98 -11.17
CA LYS A 225 -4.80 -38.27 -10.09
C LYS A 225 -5.62 -38.27 -8.80
N ILE A 226 -6.93 -38.00 -8.90
CA ILE A 226 -7.84 -38.01 -7.74
C ILE A 226 -7.92 -39.41 -7.12
N LYS A 227 -8.14 -40.45 -7.93
CA LYS A 227 -8.15 -41.84 -7.43
C LYS A 227 -6.87 -42.21 -6.71
N LYS A 228 -5.72 -41.78 -7.22
CA LYS A 228 -4.41 -42.04 -6.60
C LYS A 228 -4.28 -41.36 -5.24
N ILE A 229 -4.79 -40.13 -5.12
CA ILE A 229 -4.85 -39.41 -3.84
C ILE A 229 -5.76 -40.15 -2.85
N ASP A 230 -6.93 -40.60 -3.29
CA ASP A 230 -7.87 -41.36 -2.45
C ASP A 230 -7.27 -42.70 -1.97
N GLU A 231 -6.56 -43.42 -2.84
CA GLU A 231 -5.81 -44.64 -2.50
C GLU A 231 -4.72 -44.35 -1.46
N PHE A 232 -3.98 -43.26 -1.63
CA PHE A 232 -2.93 -42.82 -0.70
C PHE A 232 -3.51 -42.49 0.69
N ILE A 233 -4.64 -41.78 0.73
CA ILE A 233 -5.34 -41.45 1.97
C ILE A 233 -5.84 -42.72 2.68
N SER A 234 -6.49 -43.61 1.93
CA SER A 234 -7.14 -44.83 2.46
C SER A 234 -6.12 -45.85 3.00
N SER A 235 -4.98 -45.96 2.34
CA SER A 235 -3.90 -46.89 2.70
C SER A 235 -2.99 -46.38 3.82
N SER A 236 -3.07 -45.09 4.18
CA SER A 236 -2.26 -44.51 5.24
C SER A 236 -2.68 -45.01 6.62
N ASN A 237 -1.72 -45.48 7.41
CA ASN A 237 -1.92 -45.82 8.83
C ASN A 237 -1.90 -44.58 9.75
N ASP A 238 -1.54 -43.43 9.20
CA ASP A 238 -1.52 -42.16 9.91
C ASP A 238 -2.92 -41.56 9.99
N LEU A 239 -3.48 -41.52 11.20
CA LEU A 239 -4.80 -40.95 11.52
C LEU A 239 -4.97 -39.49 11.10
N THR A 240 -3.88 -38.78 10.85
CA THR A 240 -3.93 -37.37 10.44
C THR A 240 -4.06 -37.18 8.94
N ILE A 241 -3.68 -38.20 8.17
CA ILE A 241 -3.90 -38.28 6.71
C ILE A 241 -5.20 -39.02 6.43
N LYS A 242 -5.48 -40.07 7.21
CA LYS A 242 -6.68 -40.88 7.09
C LYS A 242 -7.87 -40.11 7.66
N THR A 243 -8.55 -39.37 6.79
CA THR A 243 -9.82 -38.73 7.11
C THR A 243 -10.91 -39.78 7.28
N ASN A 244 -11.54 -39.84 8.46
CA ASN A 244 -12.79 -40.59 8.67
C ASN A 244 -13.94 -39.98 7.86
#